data_AF-A0A931CUG0-F1
#
_entry.id   AF-A0A931CUG0-F1
#
_cell.length_a   1.000
_cell.length_b   1.000
_cell.length_c   1.000
_cell.angle_alpha   90.00
_cell.angle_beta   90.00
_cell.angle_gamma   90.00
#
_symmetry.space_group_name_H-M   'P 1'
#
loop_
_entity.id
_entity.type
_entity.pdbx_description
1 polymer ?
#
loop_
_entity_poly.entity_id
_entity_poly.type
_entity_poly.pdbx_seq_one_letter_code
_entity_poly.pdbx_strand_id
1 'polypeptide(L)'
;RAVIDWEFAGIKPDLYDAANFVGCAGIENPNGLGMDMVMTFLAKLHQTDVISEMGWRFFPEYVLALRFAWLSEWLRKKDHEMIDLEHAFMCILVEHMPEIRHAFDRVA
;
A
#
# COMPACT_ATOMS: atom_id res chain seq x y z
N ARG A 1 -9.14 -6.25 21.63
CA ARG A 1 -8.98 -6.20 20.16
C ARG A 1 -7.58 -6.72 19.85
N ALA A 2 -7.42 -7.57 18.86
CA ALA A 2 -6.14 -8.15 18.44
C ALA A 2 -6.13 -8.31 16.92
N VAL A 3 -4.93 -8.26 16.32
CA VAL A 3 -4.71 -8.65 14.93
C VAL A 3 -4.71 -10.19 14.86
N ILE A 4 -5.36 -10.75 13.85
CA ILE A 4 -5.49 -12.19 13.61
C ILE A 4 -4.87 -12.55 12.24
N ASP A 5 -4.94 -13.82 11.85
CA ASP A 5 -4.48 -14.32 10.54
C ASP A 5 -2.97 -14.11 10.30
N TRP A 6 -2.17 -14.65 11.23
CA TRP A 6 -0.70 -14.54 11.22
C TRP A 6 -0.02 -15.52 10.25
N GLU A 7 -0.76 -16.29 9.42
CA GLU A 7 -0.16 -17.26 8.50
C GLU A 7 0.78 -16.64 7.46
N PHE A 8 0.64 -15.33 7.19
CA PHE A 8 1.51 -14.57 6.29
C PHE A 8 2.58 -13.76 7.03
N ALA A 9 2.70 -13.89 8.35
CA ALA A 9 3.71 -13.21 9.13
C ALA A 9 5.12 -13.75 8.82
N GLY A 10 6.12 -12.88 8.91
CA GLY A 10 7.51 -13.25 8.63
C GLY A 10 8.40 -12.02 8.49
N ILE A 11 9.71 -12.26 8.33
CA ILE A 11 10.70 -11.19 8.15
C ILE A 11 10.48 -10.56 6.77
N LYS A 12 10.21 -9.25 6.77
CA LYS A 12 9.99 -8.43 5.57
C LYS A 12 10.60 -7.05 5.79
N PRO A 13 10.73 -6.23 4.74
CA PRO A 13 11.09 -4.82 4.91
C PRO A 13 10.15 -4.13 5.91
N ASP A 14 10.71 -3.20 6.68
CA ASP A 14 10.04 -2.47 7.75
C ASP A 14 8.72 -1.79 7.34
N LEU A 15 8.63 -1.31 6.10
CA LEU A 15 7.43 -0.69 5.56
C LEU A 15 6.34 -1.64 5.07
N TYR A 16 6.60 -2.96 5.02
CA TYR A 16 5.75 -3.91 4.30
C TYR A 16 4.30 -3.87 4.78
N ASP A 17 4.07 -3.93 6.09
CA ASP A 17 2.70 -4.04 6.63
C ASP A 17 1.91 -2.76 6.40
N ALA A 18 2.57 -1.61 6.57
CA ALA A 18 1.97 -0.30 6.31
C ALA A 18 1.66 -0.10 4.82
N ALA A 19 2.58 -0.47 3.93
CA ALA A 19 2.37 -0.38 2.49
C ALA A 19 1.26 -1.33 2.02
N ASN A 20 1.19 -2.54 2.57
CA ASN A 20 0.11 -3.49 2.27
C ASN A 20 -1.25 -2.95 2.72
N PHE A 21 -1.32 -2.39 3.93
CA PHE A 21 -2.53 -1.76 4.46
C PHE A 21 -3.02 -0.61 3.57
N VAL A 22 -2.11 0.32 3.21
CA VAL A 22 -2.45 1.45 2.33
C VAL A 22 -2.88 0.98 0.95
N GLY A 23 -2.20 -0.04 0.40
CA GLY A 23 -2.60 -0.65 -0.87
C GLY A 23 -3.99 -1.27 -0.82
N CYS A 24 -4.37 -1.94 0.27
CA CYS A 24 -5.71 -2.48 0.46
C CYS A 24 -6.77 -1.38 0.62
N ALA A 25 -6.46 -0.30 1.33
CA ALA A 25 -7.37 0.84 1.46
C ALA A 25 -7.63 1.54 0.11
N GLY A 26 -6.63 1.57 -0.78
CA GLY A 26 -6.73 2.21 -2.09
C GLY A 26 -7.38 1.37 -3.19
N ILE A 27 -7.30 0.04 -3.15
CA ILE A 27 -7.79 -0.79 -4.26
C ILE A 27 -9.32 -0.80 -4.37
N GLU A 28 -10.05 -0.73 -3.25
CA GLU A 28 -11.52 -0.72 -3.26
C GLU A 28 -12.10 0.61 -3.78
N ASN A 29 -11.37 1.70 -3.58
CA ASN A 29 -11.68 3.03 -4.08
C ASN A 29 -10.37 3.81 -4.20
N PRO A 30 -9.93 4.21 -5.40
CA PRO A 30 -8.64 4.90 -5.57
C PRO A 30 -8.49 6.19 -4.75
N ASN A 31 -9.60 6.89 -4.45
CA ASN A 31 -9.59 8.03 -3.52
C ASN A 31 -9.24 7.63 -2.07
N GLY A 32 -9.29 6.34 -1.77
CA GLY A 32 -8.90 5.71 -0.50
C GLY A 32 -7.43 5.92 -0.16
N LEU A 33 -6.54 6.14 -1.14
CA LEU A 33 -5.15 6.52 -0.86
C LEU A 33 -5.05 7.88 -0.17
N GLY A 34 -5.99 8.78 -0.44
CA GLY A 34 -6.04 10.14 0.10
C GLY A 34 -7.05 10.33 1.24
N MET A 35 -7.71 9.27 1.70
CA MET A 35 -8.73 9.37 2.74
C MET A 35 -8.13 9.74 4.10
N ASP A 36 -8.92 10.42 4.94
CA ASP A 36 -8.49 10.88 6.27
C ASP A 36 -7.89 9.77 7.14
N MET A 37 -8.42 8.54 7.02
CA MET A 37 -7.88 7.38 7.74
C MET A 37 -6.44 7.07 7.34
N VAL A 38 -6.14 7.00 6.03
CA VAL A 38 -4.80 6.70 5.53
C VAL A 38 -3.85 7.84 5.86
N MET A 39 -4.26 9.09 5.64
CA MET A 39 -3.42 10.25 5.96
C MET A 39 -3.12 10.35 7.46
N THR A 40 -4.10 10.11 8.33
CA THR A 40 -3.90 10.09 9.79
C THR A 40 -3.01 8.91 10.21
N PHE A 41 -3.16 7.75 9.58
CA PHE A 41 -2.32 6.59 9.84
C PHE A 41 -0.86 6.87 9.51
N LEU A 42 -0.58 7.38 8.32
CA LEU A 42 0.77 7.74 7.88
C LEU A 42 1.39 8.83 8.78
N ALA A 43 0.63 9.89 9.09
CA ALA A 43 1.11 10.96 9.98
C ALA A 43 1.53 10.45 11.37
N LYS A 44 0.76 9.51 11.93
CA LYS A 44 1.13 8.89 13.22
C LYS A 44 2.31 7.95 13.09
N LEU A 45 2.45 7.26 11.96
CA LEU A 45 3.54 6.32 11.74
C LEU A 45 4.88 7.05 11.56
N HIS A 46 4.87 8.21 10.92
CA HIS A 46 6.04 9.10 10.81
C HIS A 46 6.56 9.59 12.17
N GLN A 47 5.72 9.64 13.20
CA GLN A 47 6.12 10.00 14.57
C GLN A 47 6.78 8.83 15.33
N THR A 48 7.01 7.71 14.65
CA THR A 48 7.63 6.51 15.23
C THR A 48 8.86 6.11 14.42
N ASP A 49 9.78 5.38 15.05
CA ASP A 49 11.01 4.89 14.41
C ASP A 49 10.83 3.51 13.76
N VAL A 50 9.58 3.08 13.49
CA VAL A 50 9.32 1.71 13.00
C VAL A 50 9.63 1.53 11.52
N ILE A 51 9.56 2.59 10.71
CA ILE A 51 9.94 2.61 9.30
C ILE A 51 11.19 3.49 9.15
N SER A 52 12.24 2.93 8.57
CA SER A 52 13.48 3.64 8.27
C SER A 52 13.29 4.74 7.22
N GLU A 53 14.23 5.68 7.17
CA GLU A 53 14.28 6.70 6.11
C GLU A 53 14.26 6.08 4.71
N MET A 54 14.95 4.95 4.52
CA MET A 54 14.96 4.20 3.26
C MET A 54 13.57 3.65 2.93
N GLY A 55 12.84 3.14 3.92
CA GLY A 55 11.48 2.65 3.75
C GLY A 55 10.55 3.78 3.32
N TRP A 56 10.59 4.93 3.99
CA TRP A 56 9.80 6.11 3.62
C TRP A 56 10.11 6.61 2.21
N ARG A 57 11.40 6.66 1.84
CA ARG A 57 11.84 7.08 0.50
C ARG A 57 11.15 6.29 -0.60
N PHE A 58 10.93 4.99 -0.42
CA PHE A 58 10.33 4.11 -1.42
C PHE A 58 8.89 3.68 -1.09
N PHE A 59 8.24 4.33 -0.12
CA PHE A 59 6.94 3.88 0.37
C PHE A 59 5.88 3.81 -0.73
N PRO A 60 5.66 4.85 -1.57
CA PRO A 60 4.69 4.78 -2.66
C PRO A 60 4.99 3.68 -3.68
N GLU A 61 6.26 3.51 -4.08
CA GLU A 61 6.66 2.46 -5.01
C GLU A 61 6.49 1.07 -4.40
N TYR A 62 6.66 0.92 -3.09
CA TYR A 62 6.47 -0.35 -2.41
C TYR A 62 4.99 -0.73 -2.31
N VAL A 63 4.09 0.25 -2.15
CA VAL A 63 2.63 0.03 -2.27
C VAL A 63 2.31 -0.57 -3.63
N LEU A 64 2.86 -0.01 -4.71
CA LEU A 64 2.74 -0.56 -6.06
C LEU A 64 3.37 -1.96 -6.18
N ALA A 65 4.59 -2.14 -5.67
CA ALA A 65 5.29 -3.42 -5.73
C ALA A 65 4.50 -4.56 -5.09
N LEU A 66 3.81 -4.29 -3.98
CA LEU A 66 2.96 -5.29 -3.31
C LEU A 66 1.73 -5.69 -4.12
N ARG A 67 1.25 -4.84 -5.04
CA ARG A 67 0.13 -5.21 -5.93
C ARG A 67 0.50 -6.37 -6.85
N PHE A 68 1.76 -6.53 -7.21
CA PHE A 68 2.20 -7.70 -8.00
C PHE A 68 2.02 -9.03 -7.24
N ALA A 69 2.17 -9.04 -5.91
CA ALA A 69 1.92 -10.24 -5.12
C ALA A 69 0.44 -10.65 -5.21
N TRP A 70 -0.48 -9.68 -5.07
CA TRP A 70 -1.92 -9.89 -5.21
C TRP A 70 -2.32 -10.25 -6.64
N LEU A 71 -1.83 -9.52 -7.64
CA LEU A 71 -2.02 -9.84 -9.05
C LEU A 71 -1.61 -11.28 -9.38
N SER A 72 -0.47 -11.74 -8.84
CA SER A 72 -0.01 -13.12 -9.05
C SER A 72 -0.97 -14.17 -8.48
N GLU A 73 -1.67 -13.85 -7.39
CA GLU A 73 -2.69 -14.72 -6.78
C GLU A 73 -3.93 -14.79 -7.68
N TRP A 74 -4.42 -13.65 -8.16
CA TRP A 74 -5.60 -13.59 -9.03
C TRP A 74 -5.35 -14.26 -10.38
N LEU A 75 -4.14 -14.10 -10.94
CA LEU A 75 -3.71 -14.83 -12.14
C LEU A 75 -3.75 -16.34 -11.94
N ARG A 76 -3.27 -16.85 -10.79
CA ARG A 76 -3.32 -18.29 -10.46
C ARG A 76 -4.75 -18.79 -10.31
N LYS A 77 -5.64 -17.97 -9.76
CA LYS A 77 -7.08 -18.26 -9.61
C LYS A 77 -7.90 -18.06 -10.89
N LYS A 78 -7.34 -17.37 -11.90
CA LYS A 78 -8.05 -16.93 -13.12
C LYS A 78 -9.27 -16.04 -12.81
N ASP A 79 -9.14 -15.23 -11.76
CA ASP A 79 -10.17 -14.28 -11.33
C ASP A 79 -10.03 -12.99 -12.15
N HIS A 80 -10.78 -12.90 -13.25
CA HIS A 80 -10.62 -11.80 -14.22
C HIS A 80 -11.08 -10.46 -13.66
N GLU A 81 -12.10 -10.44 -12.80
CA GLU A 81 -12.58 -9.22 -12.17
C GLU A 81 -11.50 -8.64 -11.25
N MET A 82 -10.86 -9.48 -10.44
CA MET A 82 -9.77 -9.04 -9.57
C MET A 82 -8.51 -8.67 -10.36
N ILE A 83 -8.21 -9.36 -11.45
CA ILE A 83 -7.09 -9.00 -12.35
C ILE A 83 -7.30 -7.60 -12.94
N ASP A 84 -8.49 -7.31 -13.45
CA ASP A 84 -8.82 -6.01 -14.04
C ASP A 84 -8.78 -4.90 -12.99
N LEU A 85 -9.26 -5.18 -11.77
CA LEU A 85 -9.21 -4.25 -10.64
C LEU A 85 -7.78 -3.93 -10.20
N GLU A 86 -6.92 -4.94 -10.02
CA GLU A 86 -5.50 -4.72 -9.72
C GLU A 86 -4.83 -3.91 -10.82
N HIS A 87 -5.07 -4.27 -12.09
CA HIS A 87 -4.46 -3.59 -13.22
C HIS A 87 -4.87 -2.11 -13.26
N ALA A 88 -6.16 -1.80 -13.12
CA ALA A 88 -6.65 -0.43 -13.07
C ALA A 88 -6.03 0.35 -11.91
N PHE A 89 -5.96 -0.24 -10.71
CA PHE A 89 -5.37 0.40 -9.55
C PHE A 89 -3.86 0.63 -9.71
N MET A 90 -3.13 -0.34 -10.26
CA MET A 90 -1.70 -0.21 -10.53
C MET A 90 -1.42 0.89 -11.57
N CYS A 91 -2.26 1.03 -12.60
CA CYS A 91 -2.16 2.15 -13.54
C CYS A 91 -2.29 3.50 -12.82
N ILE A 92 -3.28 3.64 -11.94
CA ILE A 92 -3.46 4.87 -11.13
C ILE A 92 -2.22 5.17 -10.28
N LEU A 93 -1.67 4.15 -9.61
CA LEU A 93 -0.45 4.32 -8.80
C LEU A 93 0.73 4.80 -9.65
N VAL A 94 0.90 4.26 -10.87
CA VAL A 94 1.98 4.64 -11.78
C VAL A 94 1.77 6.05 -12.33
N GLU A 95 0.56 6.35 -12.82
CA GLU A 95 0.20 7.63 -13.44
C GLU A 95 0.29 8.79 -12.46
N HIS A 96 -0.08 8.57 -11.20
CA HIS A 96 -0.13 9.59 -10.15
C HIS A 96 0.94 9.42 -9.06
N MET A 97 2.01 8.67 -9.34
CA MET A 97 3.09 8.43 -8.38
C MET A 97 3.66 9.72 -7.77
N PRO A 98 3.93 10.79 -8.55
CA PRO A 98 4.44 12.05 -8.00
C PRO A 98 3.45 12.72 -7.02
N GLU A 99 2.15 12.73 -7.33
CA GLU A 99 1.12 13.31 -6.48
C GLU A 99 0.92 12.51 -5.19
N ILE A 100 0.91 11.18 -5.29
CA ILE A 100 0.80 10.28 -4.14
C ILE A 100 1.99 10.47 -3.22
N ARG A 101 3.21 10.47 -3.77
CA ARG A 101 4.43 10.76 -3.01
C ARG A 101 4.34 12.10 -2.29
N HIS A 102 4.00 13.16 -3.02
CA HIS A 102 3.89 14.49 -2.44
C HIS A 102 2.84 14.53 -1.31
N ALA A 103 1.72 13.80 -1.46
CA ALA A 103 0.68 13.73 -0.45
C ALA A 103 1.12 12.97 0.81
N PHE A 104 1.88 11.88 0.66
CA PHE A 104 2.42 11.11 1.79
C PHE A 104 3.54 11.86 2.50
N ASP A 105 4.45 12.48 1.76
CA ASP A 105 5.55 13.29 2.34
C ASP A 105 5.02 14.52 3.10
N ARG A 106 3.85 15.05 2.70
CA ARG A 106 3.20 16.19 3.36
C ARG A 106 2.67 15.89 4.76
N VAL A 107 2.42 14.62 5.08
CA VAL A 107 1.92 14.22 6.40
C VAL A 107 3.02 13.69 7.31
N ALA A 108 4.27 13.67 6.82
CA ALA A 108 5.47 13.34 7.58
C ALA A 108 5.80 14.35 8.68
#